data_AF-A0A2D4PPJ4-F1
#
_entry.id   AF-A0A2D4PPJ4-F1
#
_cell.length_a   1.000
_cell.length_b   1.000
_cell.length_c   1.000
_cell.angle_alpha   90.00
_cell.angle_beta   90.00
_cell.angle_gamma   90.00
#
_symmetry.space_group_name_H-M   'P 1'
#
loop_
_entity.id
_entity.type
_entity.pdbx_description
1 polymer ?
#
loop_
_entity_poly.entity_id
_entity_poly.type
_entity_poly.pdbx_seq_one_letter_code
_entity_poly.pdbx_strand_id
1 'polypeptide(L)'
;VSELTLGQIWDVDLQKNELIVKDVLLVAQGEMALEEFLKQIREVWNTYELDLVNYQNKCRLIRGWDDLFNKVKEHINSVSAMKLSPYYKVFEEDALSWEDKLNRIMALFDVWIDVQRRWVYLEGIFTGSADIKHLLPVETQRFQ
;
A
#
# COMPACT_ATOMS: atom_id res chain seq x y z
N VAL A 1 36.73 -1.88 7.77
CA VAL A 1 37.74 -0.90 7.33
C VAL A 1 37.06 0.46 7.44
N SER A 2 37.38 1.22 8.49
CA SER A 2 36.53 2.35 8.94
C SER A 2 37.08 3.72 8.56
N GLU A 3 38.24 3.79 7.92
CA GLU A 3 38.85 5.05 7.51
C GLU A 3 39.31 4.92 6.05
N LEU A 4 38.66 5.70 5.18
CA LEU A 4 39.03 5.92 3.79
C LEU A 4 39.57 7.36 3.71
N THR A 5 40.84 7.53 3.36
CA THR A 5 41.47 8.85 3.25
C THR A 5 41.54 9.30 1.80
N LEU A 6 41.57 10.61 1.56
CA LEU A 6 41.76 11.17 0.22
C LEU A 6 43.06 10.69 -0.46
N GLY A 7 44.12 10.44 0.31
CA GLY A 7 45.37 9.87 -0.20
C GLY A 7 45.16 8.50 -0.85
N GLN A 8 44.39 7.62 -0.20
CA GLN A 8 44.06 6.30 -0.74
C GLN A 8 43.20 6.38 -2.00
N ILE A 9 42.30 7.36 -2.11
CA ILE A 9 41.50 7.59 -3.32
C ILE A 9 42.38 8.11 -4.46
N TRP A 10 43.38 8.95 -4.15
CA TRP A 10 44.32 9.48 -5.13
C TRP A 10 45.29 8.39 -5.63
N ASP A 11 45.73 7.50 -4.74
CA ASP A 11 46.60 6.36 -5.05
C ASP A 11 45.93 5.34 -5.98
N VAL A 12 44.59 5.30 -6.01
CA VAL A 12 43.81 4.42 -6.89
C VAL A 12 43.84 4.87 -8.35
N ASP A 13 44.39 6.04 -8.69
CA ASP A 13 44.46 6.55 -10.08
C ASP A 13 43.08 6.52 -10.76
N LEU A 14 42.24 7.49 -10.38
CA LEU A 14 40.85 7.62 -10.81
C LEU A 14 40.69 7.69 -12.34
N GLN A 15 41.71 8.17 -13.07
CA GLN A 15 41.67 8.23 -14.53
C GLN A 15 41.81 6.84 -15.14
N LYS A 16 42.68 5.98 -14.60
CA LYS A 16 42.80 4.60 -15.07
C LYS A 16 41.59 3.74 -14.70
N ASN A 17 40.97 4.01 -13.55
CA ASN A 17 39.83 3.25 -13.04
C ASN A 17 38.47 3.91 -13.30
N GLU A 18 38.41 4.90 -14.19
CA GLU A 18 37.21 5.72 -14.45
C GLU A 18 35.99 4.86 -14.78
N LEU A 19 36.16 3.80 -15.58
CA LEU A 19 35.08 2.90 -15.96
C LEU A 19 34.45 2.20 -14.75
N ILE A 20 35.29 1.66 -13.86
CA ILE A 20 34.84 0.96 -12.65
C ILE A 20 34.09 1.93 -11.73
N VAL A 21 34.62 3.14 -11.55
CA VAL A 21 33.99 4.16 -10.71
C VAL A 21 32.65 4.59 -11.31
N LYS A 22 32.56 4.78 -12.63
CA LYS A 22 31.30 5.09 -13.31
C LYS A 22 30.27 3.98 -13.19
N ASP A 23 30.68 2.72 -13.31
CA ASP A 23 29.78 1.57 -13.17
C ASP A 23 29.21 1.50 -11.75
N VAL A 24 30.05 1.70 -10.72
CA VAL A 24 29.60 1.74 -9.32
C VAL A 24 28.65 2.92 -9.08
N LEU A 25 28.95 4.10 -9.63
CA LEU A 25 28.07 5.27 -9.52
C LEU A 25 26.71 5.03 -10.20
N LEU A 26 26.70 4.35 -11.35
CA LEU A 26 25.47 4.00 -12.05
C LEU A 26 24.59 3.06 -11.21
N VAL A 27 25.19 2.03 -10.61
CA VAL A 27 24.49 1.11 -9.71
C VAL A 27 23.93 1.86 -8.51
N ALA A 28 24.75 2.69 -7.85
CA ALA A 28 24.32 3.46 -6.68
C ALA A 28 23.15 4.42 -6.99
N GLN A 29 23.17 5.08 -8.16
CA GLN A 29 22.05 5.91 -8.60
C GLN A 29 20.78 5.10 -8.84
N GLY A 30 20.92 3.91 -9.45
CA GLY A 30 19.80 3.00 -9.68
C GLY A 30 19.18 2.48 -8.38
N GLU A 31 20.02 2.12 -7.40
CA GLU A 31 19.57 1.67 -6.09
C GLU A 31 18.88 2.79 -5.30
N MET A 32 19.45 4.00 -5.31
CA MET A 32 18.85 5.17 -4.65
C MET A 32 17.44 5.46 -5.18
N ALA A 33 17.23 5.36 -6.49
CA ALA A 33 15.90 5.57 -7.08
C ALA A 33 14.87 4.55 -6.58
N LEU A 34 15.27 3.29 -6.40
CA LEU A 34 14.40 2.24 -5.86
C LEU A 34 14.14 2.42 -4.36
N GLU A 35 15.14 2.84 -3.60
CA GLU A 35 15.01 3.15 -2.18
C GLU A 35 14.02 4.29 -1.95
N GLU A 36 14.17 5.41 -2.68
CA GLU A 36 13.26 6.55 -2.61
C GLU A 36 11.84 6.15 -2.99
N PHE A 37 11.68 5.32 -4.02
CA PHE A 37 10.38 4.82 -4.44
C PHE A 37 9.70 3.98 -3.34
N LEU A 38 10.39 3.01 -2.73
CA LEU A 38 9.83 2.22 -1.63
C LEU A 38 9.53 3.07 -0.40
N LYS A 39 10.36 4.08 -0.13
CA LYS A 39 10.12 5.04 0.95
C LYS A 39 8.81 5.81 0.74
N GLN A 40 8.54 6.28 -0.48
CA GLN A 40 7.28 6.96 -0.80
C GLN A 40 6.07 6.06 -0.60
N ILE A 41 6.14 4.79 -1.04
CA ILE A 41 5.07 3.81 -0.78
C ILE A 41 4.84 3.66 0.72
N ARG A 42 5.91 3.47 1.48
CA ARG A 42 5.85 3.31 2.94
C ARG A 42 5.20 4.51 3.62
N GLU A 43 5.61 5.72 3.25
CA GLU A 43 5.06 6.95 3.82
C GLU A 43 3.56 7.07 3.53
N VAL A 44 3.14 6.88 2.29
CA VAL A 44 1.72 6.94 1.90
C VAL A 44 0.88 5.99 2.74
N TRP A 45 1.27 4.72 2.85
CA TRP A 45 0.46 3.70 3.53
C TRP A 45 0.52 3.76 5.05
N ASN A 46 1.59 4.31 5.63
CA ASN A 46 1.67 4.54 7.07
C ASN A 46 0.81 5.72 7.53
N THR A 47 0.58 6.70 6.67
CA THR A 47 -0.22 7.90 6.99
C THR A 47 -1.57 7.92 6.28
N TYR A 48 -1.97 6.82 5.61
CA TYR A 48 -3.21 6.78 4.85
C TYR A 48 -4.41 6.80 5.81
N GLU A 49 -5.18 7.88 5.79
CA GLU A 49 -6.40 8.00 6.56
C GLU A 49 -7.61 7.58 5.72
N LEU A 50 -8.43 6.70 6.28
CA LEU A 50 -9.71 6.33 5.66
C LEU A 50 -10.69 7.50 5.76
N ASP A 51 -11.29 7.85 4.64
CA ASP A 51 -12.34 8.86 4.61
C ASP A 51 -13.64 8.26 5.17
N LEU A 52 -14.06 8.77 6.32
CA LEU A 52 -15.18 8.26 7.09
C LEU A 52 -16.35 9.24 7.10
N VAL A 53 -17.55 8.75 6.78
CA VAL A 53 -18.80 9.51 6.87
C VAL A 53 -19.66 9.00 8.02
N ASN A 54 -20.27 9.92 8.78
CA ASN A 54 -21.20 9.57 9.84
C ASN A 54 -22.52 9.04 9.24
N TYR A 55 -22.94 7.85 9.67
CA TYR A 55 -24.19 7.23 9.25
C TYR A 55 -25.20 7.29 10.39
N GLN A 56 -26.16 8.23 10.28
CA GLN A 56 -27.30 8.39 11.19
C GLN A 56 -26.94 8.42 12.70
N ASN A 57 -25.77 8.93 13.06
CA ASN A 57 -25.23 8.91 14.45
C ASN A 57 -25.07 7.52 15.07
N LYS A 58 -25.07 6.45 14.27
CA LYS A 58 -24.88 5.07 14.74
C LYS A 58 -23.42 4.64 14.62
N CYS A 59 -22.83 4.84 13.45
CA CYS A 59 -21.46 4.43 13.15
C CYS A 59 -20.85 5.32 12.06
N ARG A 60 -19.58 5.07 11.76
CA ARG A 60 -18.85 5.68 10.65
C ARG A 60 -18.65 4.66 9.53
N LEU A 61 -18.94 5.06 8.30
CA LEU A 61 -18.78 4.24 7.11
C LEU A 61 -17.62 4.78 6.26
N ILE A 62 -16.91 3.90 5.58
CA ILE A 62 -15.85 4.30 4.65
C ILE A 62 -16.49 4.83 3.37
N ARG A 63 -16.01 5.96 2.87
CA ARG A 63 -16.29 6.49 1.53
C ARG A 63 -15.02 6.58 0.69
N GLY A 64 -15.13 6.99 -0.57
CA GLY A 64 -13.96 7.18 -1.44
C GLY A 64 -13.30 5.86 -1.87
N TRP A 65 -14.09 4.79 -1.99
CA TRP A 65 -13.60 3.46 -2.34
C TRP A 65 -12.84 3.43 -3.67
N ASP A 66 -13.30 4.18 -4.68
CA ASP A 66 -12.65 4.22 -5.99
C ASP A 66 -11.22 4.76 -5.90
N ASP A 67 -11.01 5.86 -5.16
CA ASP A 67 -9.69 6.45 -4.95
C ASP A 67 -8.77 5.51 -4.18
N LEU A 68 -9.29 4.87 -3.12
CA LEU A 68 -8.56 3.86 -2.35
C LEU A 68 -8.11 2.70 -3.25
N PHE A 69 -9.03 2.09 -4.01
CA PHE A 69 -8.70 0.95 -4.86
C PHE A 69 -7.77 1.33 -6.01
N ASN A 70 -7.94 2.50 -6.61
CA ASN A 70 -7.03 3.01 -7.63
C ASN A 70 -5.62 3.18 -7.06
N LYS A 71 -5.49 3.75 -5.85
CA LYS A 71 -4.19 3.95 -5.20
C LYS A 71 -3.49 2.63 -4.87
N VAL A 72 -4.23 1.66 -4.31
CA VAL A 72 -3.68 0.31 -4.06
C VAL A 72 -3.21 -0.34 -5.35
N LYS A 73 -4.04 -0.33 -6.42
CA LYS A 73 -3.69 -0.93 -7.72
C LYS A 73 -2.47 -0.28 -8.36
N GLU A 74 -2.41 1.05 -8.34
CA GLU A 74 -1.26 1.81 -8.81
C GLU A 74 0.01 1.33 -8.10
N HIS A 75 0.02 1.31 -6.77
CA HIS A 75 1.20 0.93 -6.00
C HIS A 75 1.57 -0.55 -6.17
N ILE A 76 0.60 -1.47 -6.29
CA ILE A 76 0.87 -2.88 -6.62
C ILE A 76 1.57 -3.00 -7.98
N ASN A 77 1.08 -2.27 -8.99
CA ASN A 77 1.66 -2.27 -10.33
C ASN A 77 3.07 -1.66 -10.32
N SER A 78 3.29 -0.58 -9.58
CA SER A 78 4.61 0.06 -9.46
C SER A 78 5.61 -0.83 -8.74
N VAL A 79 5.23 -1.52 -7.65
CA VAL A 79 6.09 -2.51 -6.98
C VAL A 79 6.39 -3.69 -7.90
N SER A 80 5.41 -4.14 -8.68
CA SER A 80 5.61 -5.20 -9.68
C SER A 80 6.59 -4.78 -10.78
N ALA A 81 6.49 -3.53 -11.26
CA ALA A 81 7.40 -2.98 -12.25
C ALA A 81 8.82 -2.81 -11.71
N MET A 82 8.97 -2.44 -10.43
CA MET A 82 10.26 -2.35 -9.75
C MET A 82 11.05 -3.68 -9.80
N LYS A 83 10.37 -4.84 -9.81
CA LYS A 83 11.02 -6.16 -9.95
C LYS A 83 11.76 -6.36 -11.26
N LEU A 84 11.43 -5.58 -12.29
CA LEU A 84 12.09 -5.62 -13.60
C LEU A 84 13.39 -4.80 -13.62
N SER A 85 13.66 -4.02 -12.56
CA SER A 85 14.87 -3.22 -12.46
C SER A 85 16.10 -4.10 -12.22
N PRO A 86 17.23 -3.86 -12.91
CA PRO A 86 18.50 -4.55 -12.64
C PRO A 86 19.00 -4.38 -11.20
N TYR A 87 18.56 -3.31 -10.52
CA TYR A 87 18.97 -2.95 -9.16
C TYR A 87 18.04 -3.51 -8.08
N TYR A 88 17.04 -4.32 -8.46
CA TYR A 88 16.00 -4.84 -7.56
C TYR A 88 16.54 -5.71 -6.42
N LYS A 89 17.60 -6.47 -6.67
CA LYS A 89 18.06 -7.55 -5.77
C LYS A 89 18.29 -7.11 -4.33
N VAL A 90 18.75 -5.88 -4.11
CA VAL A 90 19.01 -5.33 -2.76
C VAL A 90 17.71 -5.06 -2.00
N PHE A 91 16.62 -4.82 -2.72
CA PHE A 91 15.31 -4.45 -2.17
C PHE A 91 14.28 -5.57 -2.25
N GLU A 92 14.68 -6.77 -2.66
CA GLU A 92 13.77 -7.88 -2.94
C GLU A 92 12.87 -8.22 -1.75
N GLU A 93 13.44 -8.34 -0.56
CA GLU A 93 12.70 -8.67 0.66
C GLU A 93 11.67 -7.59 1.00
N ASP A 94 12.08 -6.31 0.98
CA ASP A 94 11.22 -5.18 1.29
C ASP A 94 10.10 -5.01 0.26
N ALA A 95 10.41 -5.16 -1.03
CA ALA A 95 9.44 -5.06 -2.12
C ALA A 95 8.40 -6.19 -2.05
N LEU A 96 8.83 -7.45 -1.80
CA LEU A 96 7.91 -8.58 -1.60
C LEU A 96 7.02 -8.37 -0.37
N SER A 97 7.58 -7.85 0.73
CA SER A 97 6.80 -7.51 1.93
C SER A 97 5.71 -6.47 1.63
N TRP A 98 6.04 -5.43 0.86
CA TRP A 98 5.07 -4.40 0.47
C TRP A 98 4.03 -4.92 -0.51
N GLU A 99 4.41 -5.73 -1.47
CA GLU A 99 3.46 -6.37 -2.39
C GLU A 99 2.44 -7.23 -1.63
N ASP A 100 2.87 -8.07 -0.68
CA ASP A 100 1.96 -8.88 0.13
C ASP A 100 1.00 -8.00 0.96
N LYS A 101 1.53 -6.95 1.61
CA LYS A 101 0.71 -5.99 2.38
C LYS A 101 -0.35 -5.31 1.51
N LEU A 102 0.03 -4.82 0.33
CA LEU A 102 -0.89 -4.14 -0.58
C LEU A 102 -1.96 -5.08 -1.12
N ASN A 103 -1.59 -6.33 -1.46
CA ASN A 103 -2.56 -7.34 -1.90
C ASN A 103 -3.53 -7.72 -0.77
N ARG A 104 -3.06 -7.82 0.48
CA ARG A 104 -3.93 -8.05 1.64
C ARG A 104 -4.88 -6.88 1.87
N ILE A 105 -4.40 -5.65 1.74
CA ILE A 105 -5.23 -4.43 1.82
C ILE A 105 -6.33 -4.47 0.75
N MET A 106 -5.96 -4.77 -0.50
CA MET A 106 -6.91 -4.93 -1.60
C MET A 106 -8.00 -5.96 -1.27
N ALA A 107 -7.61 -7.18 -0.89
CA ALA A 107 -8.54 -8.26 -0.60
C ALA A 107 -9.45 -7.95 0.60
N LEU A 108 -8.88 -7.35 1.66
CA LEU A 108 -9.64 -6.95 2.84
C LEU A 108 -10.72 -5.92 2.48
N PHE A 109 -10.35 -4.90 1.71
CA PHE A 109 -11.27 -3.82 1.36
C PHE A 109 -12.33 -4.24 0.34
N ASP A 110 -12.02 -5.20 -0.55
CA ASP A 110 -13.00 -5.78 -1.48
C ASP A 110 -14.12 -6.52 -0.75
N VAL A 111 -13.79 -7.27 0.31
CA VAL A 111 -14.80 -7.87 1.19
C VAL A 111 -15.51 -6.81 2.02
N TRP A 112 -14.77 -5.81 2.53
CA TRP A 112 -15.35 -4.79 3.41
C TRP A 112 -16.40 -3.93 2.71
N ILE A 113 -16.13 -3.47 1.47
CA ILE A 113 -17.10 -2.65 0.72
C ILE A 113 -18.40 -3.43 0.49
N ASP A 114 -18.31 -4.72 0.21
CA ASP A 114 -19.46 -5.59 -0.01
C ASP A 114 -20.26 -5.81 1.29
N VAL A 115 -19.58 -6.06 2.41
CA VAL A 115 -20.19 -6.14 3.74
C VAL A 115 -20.87 -4.81 4.09
N GLN A 116 -20.20 -3.68 3.89
CA GLN A 116 -20.75 -2.35 4.19
C GLN A 116 -22.01 -2.07 3.36
N ARG A 117 -22.01 -2.39 2.07
CA ARG A 117 -23.17 -2.22 1.18
C ARG A 117 -24.35 -3.07 1.65
N ARG A 118 -24.13 -4.36 1.94
CA ARG A 118 -25.20 -5.25 2.44
C ARG A 118 -25.72 -4.80 3.79
N TRP A 119 -24.83 -4.38 4.71
CA TRP A 119 -25.22 -3.91 6.02
C TRP A 119 -26.10 -2.66 5.93
N VAL A 120 -25.72 -1.64 5.14
CA VAL A 120 -26.53 -0.43 4.94
C VAL A 120 -27.91 -0.76 4.37
N TYR A 121 -27.98 -1.67 3.40
CA TYR A 121 -29.24 -2.11 2.81
C TYR A 121 -30.15 -2.82 3.82
N LEU A 122 -29.60 -3.79 4.56
CA LEU A 122 -30.35 -4.54 5.58
C LEU A 122 -30.76 -3.61 6.74
N GLU A 123 -29.89 -2.69 7.14
CA GLU A 123 -30.19 -1.71 8.17
C GLU A 123 -31.43 -0.89 7.79
N GLY A 124 -31.48 -0.34 6.58
CA GLY A 124 -32.64 0.43 6.11
C GLY A 124 -33.94 -0.39 6.08
N ILE A 125 -33.88 -1.70 5.77
CA ILE A 125 -35.04 -2.61 5.82
C ILE A 125 -35.51 -2.83 7.26
N PHE A 126 -34.61 -3.22 8.16
CA PHE A 126 -34.98 -3.61 9.52
C PHE A 126 -35.27 -2.41 10.44
N THR A 127 -34.76 -1.22 10.15
CA THR A 127 -35.09 0.00 10.93
C THR A 127 -36.19 0.84 10.30
N GLY A 128 -36.38 0.77 8.98
CA GLY A 128 -37.39 1.55 8.25
C GLY A 128 -38.83 1.05 8.41
N SER A 129 -39.07 -0.21 8.76
CA SER A 129 -40.41 -0.77 8.94
C SER A 129 -40.53 -1.61 10.21
N ALA A 130 -41.40 -1.18 11.12
CA ALA A 130 -41.72 -1.94 12.33
C ALA A 130 -42.40 -3.28 11.99
N ASP A 131 -43.16 -3.32 10.90
CA ASP A 131 -43.90 -4.52 10.47
C ASP A 131 -42.95 -5.64 10.01
N ILE A 132 -41.81 -5.29 9.39
CA ILE A 132 -40.79 -6.26 8.95
C ILE A 132 -40.21 -7.01 10.16
N LYS A 133 -40.03 -6.35 11.30
CA LYS A 133 -39.55 -7.01 12.53
C LYS A 133 -40.53 -8.06 13.04
N HIS A 134 -41.83 -7.82 12.88
CA HIS A 134 -42.88 -8.76 13.27
C HIS A 134 -43.05 -9.90 12.25
N LEU A 135 -42.82 -9.63 10.97
CA LEU A 135 -42.94 -10.62 9.89
C LEU A 135 -41.72 -11.56 9.81
N LEU A 136 -40.51 -11.06 10.12
CA LEU A 136 -39.25 -11.80 10.06
C LEU A 136 -38.47 -11.69 11.38
N PRO A 137 -39.00 -12.26 12.49
CA PRO A 137 -38.44 -12.07 13.82
C PRO A 137 -37.07 -12.77 14.00
N VAL A 138 -36.87 -13.92 13.37
CA VAL A 138 -35.62 -14.71 13.49
C VAL A 138 -34.47 -14.00 12.77
N GLU A 139 -34.73 -13.47 11.58
CA GLU A 139 -33.77 -12.75 10.74
C GLU A 139 -33.43 -11.39 11.34
N THR A 140 -34.43 -10.71 11.93
CA THR A 140 -34.21 -9.48 12.70
C THR A 140 -33.30 -9.74 13.90
N GLN A 141 -33.53 -10.82 14.65
CA GLN A 141 -32.69 -11.20 15.79
C GLN A 141 -31.26 -11.57 15.36
N ARG A 142 -31.08 -12.19 14.19
CA ARG A 142 -29.75 -12.50 13.66
C ARG A 142 -28.97 -11.28 13.16
N PHE A 143 -29.67 -10.23 12.74
CA PHE A 143 -29.07 -9.00 12.24
C PHE A 143 -28.70 -8.00 13.35
N GLN A 144 -29.45 -7.99 14.46
CA GLN A 144 -29.12 -7.21 15.67
C GLN A 144 -27.91 -7.77 16.41
#